data_AF-A0A8J2PAT9-F1
#
_entry.id   AF-A0A8J2PAT9-F1
#
_cell.length_a   1.000
_cell.length_b   1.000
_cell.length_c   1.000
_cell.angle_alpha   90.00
_cell.angle_beta   90.00
_cell.angle_gamma   90.00
#
_symmetry.space_group_name_H-M   'P 1'
#
loop_
_entity.id
_entity.type
_entity.pdbx_description
1 polymer ?
#
loop_
_entity_poly.entity_id
_entity_poly.type
_entity_poly.pdbx_seq_one_letter_code
_entity_poly.pdbx_strand_id
1 'polypeptide(L)'
;MAEKSIWGIVQKEADVERKVGLPLVKNEDGLICVKLRIIIWEDTESFLTPVYLPNDHPITEQLVISVHRKNCHAGPQICAVKIREFVWIPNSKKVIHKYLSRCTTCKRYGGRSFGCNQPPLPKERVNDGRGFYTTVVDLGGPLFLVDGSKAWFALFTCSVYRSIHLELLQSLSTEAFIQALRRVYPLEIESSPADRKSEEVDGDSTHTEASDAVKPEVEEEKPEFEEEKEPEKRTRSGRVIRAPERLAYTLAGWDFAE
;
A
#
# COMPACT_ATOMS: atom_id res chain seq x y z
N MET A 1 -9.39 34.63 38.58
CA MET A 1 -10.60 35.41 38.90
C MET A 1 -11.64 35.37 37.78
N ALA A 2 -11.30 35.63 36.52
CA ALA A 2 -12.29 35.64 35.42
C ALA A 2 -12.96 34.27 35.15
N GLU A 3 -12.21 33.16 35.16
CA GLU A 3 -12.76 31.82 34.89
C GLU A 3 -13.84 31.40 35.90
N LYS A 4 -13.61 31.66 37.20
CA LYS A 4 -14.58 31.37 38.26
C LYS A 4 -15.89 32.13 38.06
N SER A 5 -15.83 33.39 37.62
CA SER A 5 -17.01 34.20 37.33
C SER A 5 -17.82 33.61 36.16
N ILE A 6 -17.14 33.18 35.10
CA ILE A 6 -17.77 32.53 33.95
C ILE A 6 -18.47 31.23 34.38
N TRP A 7 -17.81 30.39 35.18
CA TRP A 7 -18.43 29.15 35.67
C TRP A 7 -19.69 29.43 36.50
N GLY A 8 -19.68 30.48 37.32
CA GLY A 8 -20.86 30.89 38.08
C GLY A 8 -22.04 31.30 37.20
N ILE A 9 -21.77 31.96 36.06
CA ILE A 9 -22.80 32.31 35.07
C ILE A 9 -23.38 31.03 34.45
N VAL A 10 -22.51 30.12 33.99
CA VAL A 10 -22.92 28.85 33.37
C VAL A 10 -23.77 27.99 34.31
N GLN A 11 -23.41 27.94 35.59
CA GLN A 11 -24.15 27.16 36.58
C GLN A 11 -25.54 27.72 36.87
N LYS A 12 -25.68 29.06 36.85
CA LYS A 12 -26.98 29.73 36.99
C LYS A 12 -27.87 29.49 35.77
N GLU A 13 -27.31 29.57 34.57
CA GLU A 13 -28.04 29.32 33.32
C GLU A 13 -28.52 27.86 33.19
N ALA A 14 -27.74 26.91 33.70
CA ALA A 14 -28.05 25.48 33.56
C ALA A 14 -28.94 24.89 34.67
N ASP A 15 -29.40 25.69 35.65
CA ASP A 15 -30.19 25.27 36.83
C ASP A 15 -29.64 23.98 37.49
N VAL A 16 -28.34 23.99 37.79
CA VAL A 16 -27.60 22.80 38.26
C VAL A 16 -28.15 22.27 39.59
N GLU A 17 -28.75 23.11 40.43
CA GLU A 17 -29.27 22.74 41.75
C GLU A 17 -30.43 21.73 41.69
N ARG A 18 -31.22 21.74 40.60
CA ARG A 18 -32.31 20.76 40.39
C ARG A 18 -31.85 19.45 39.77
N LYS A 19 -30.62 19.38 39.24
CA LYS A 19 -30.12 18.23 38.49
C LYS A 19 -29.13 17.41 39.33
N VAL A 20 -29.54 16.16 39.53
CA VAL A 20 -28.70 14.95 39.73
C VAL A 20 -28.45 14.51 41.17
N GLY A 21 -28.59 13.19 41.40
CA GLY A 21 -28.14 12.45 42.59
C GLY A 21 -26.61 12.34 42.72
N LEU A 22 -25.91 13.46 42.57
CA LEU A 22 -24.49 13.62 42.87
C LEU A 22 -24.34 14.36 44.21
N PRO A 23 -23.30 14.06 45.01
CA PRO A 23 -23.01 14.82 46.21
C PRO A 23 -22.42 16.19 45.85
N LEU A 24 -23.28 17.20 45.77
CA LEU A 24 -22.90 18.58 45.43
C LEU A 24 -22.58 19.39 46.71
N VAL A 25 -21.55 20.23 46.63
CA VAL A 25 -21.12 21.15 47.71
C VAL A 25 -20.87 22.53 47.09
N LYS A 26 -21.17 23.60 47.84
CA LYS A 26 -20.82 24.96 47.42
C LYS A 26 -19.45 25.34 47.99
N ASN A 27 -18.56 25.83 47.14
CA ASN A 27 -17.25 26.38 47.56
C ASN A 27 -17.40 27.82 48.08
N GLU A 28 -16.33 28.37 48.66
CA GLU A 28 -16.26 29.75 49.16
C GLU A 28 -16.60 30.80 48.09
N ASP A 29 -16.28 30.52 46.82
CA ASP A 29 -16.60 31.38 45.67
C ASP A 29 -18.09 31.31 45.24
N GLY A 30 -18.93 30.53 45.93
CA GLY A 30 -20.35 30.32 45.58
C GLY A 30 -20.58 29.37 44.39
N LEU A 31 -19.55 28.68 43.93
CA LEU A 31 -19.62 27.71 42.84
C LEU A 31 -20.07 26.33 43.32
N ILE A 32 -20.88 25.66 42.50
CA ILE A 32 -21.32 24.29 42.74
C ILE A 32 -20.21 23.33 42.33
N CYS A 33 -19.74 22.53 43.27
CA CYS A 33 -18.64 21.59 43.12
C CYS A 33 -19.09 20.17 43.49
N VAL A 34 -18.42 19.18 42.93
CA VAL A 34 -18.71 17.77 43.20
C VAL A 34 -17.79 17.27 44.30
N LYS A 35 -18.38 16.77 45.40
CA LYS A 35 -17.62 16.17 46.49
C LYS A 35 -17.14 14.78 46.08
N LEU A 36 -15.86 14.63 45.78
CA LEU A 36 -15.27 13.33 45.51
C LEU A 36 -15.09 12.53 46.82
N ARG A 37 -14.77 11.24 46.71
CA ARG A 37 -14.47 10.39 47.89
C ARG A 37 -13.03 10.54 48.40
N ILE A 38 -12.18 11.25 47.66
CA ILE A 38 -10.74 11.37 47.88
C ILE A 38 -10.33 12.64 48.64
N ILE A 39 -11.25 13.22 49.42
CA ILE A 39 -11.12 14.55 50.05
C ILE A 39 -9.94 14.65 51.02
N ILE A 40 -9.52 13.52 51.59
CA ILE A 40 -8.45 13.45 52.60
C ILE A 40 -7.05 13.56 51.95
N TRP A 41 -6.97 13.43 50.62
CA TRP A 41 -5.69 13.42 49.92
C TRP A 41 -5.09 14.83 49.81
N GLU A 42 -3.77 14.95 49.91
CA GLU A 42 -3.05 16.22 49.79
C GLU A 42 -2.86 16.59 48.31
N ASP A 43 -3.83 17.30 47.74
CA ASP A 43 -3.76 17.86 46.39
C ASP A 43 -4.51 19.21 46.33
N THR A 44 -4.53 19.81 45.14
CA THR A 44 -5.21 21.05 44.83
C THR A 44 -6.69 20.94 45.13
N GLU A 45 -7.27 21.99 45.73
CA GLU A 45 -8.71 22.04 46.04
C GLU A 45 -9.58 21.74 44.80
N SER A 46 -9.22 22.29 43.63
CA SER A 46 -9.90 22.01 42.35
C SER A 46 -9.91 20.54 41.93
N PHE A 47 -8.94 19.74 42.39
CA PHE A 47 -8.87 18.29 42.12
C PHE A 47 -9.77 17.51 43.08
N LEU A 48 -9.80 17.92 44.36
CA LEU A 48 -10.57 17.28 45.42
C LEU A 48 -12.07 17.59 45.30
N THR A 49 -12.39 18.83 44.94
CA THR A 49 -13.75 19.38 44.77
C THR A 49 -13.90 20.06 43.41
N PRO A 50 -13.86 19.30 42.31
CA PRO A 50 -13.95 19.86 40.96
C PRO A 50 -15.28 20.56 40.72
N VAL A 51 -15.21 21.69 40.01
CA VAL A 51 -16.39 22.51 39.69
C VAL A 51 -17.29 21.77 38.72
N TYR A 52 -18.59 21.70 39.02
CA TYR A 52 -19.55 21.07 38.12
C TYR A 52 -19.78 21.95 36.89
N LEU A 53 -19.59 21.40 35.69
CA LEU A 53 -20.04 22.04 34.45
C LEU A 53 -21.04 21.17 33.69
N PRO A 54 -22.11 21.76 33.13
CA PRO A 54 -23.05 21.04 32.29
C PRO A 54 -22.36 20.49 31.04
N ASN A 55 -22.81 19.32 30.58
CA ASN A 55 -22.31 18.68 29.36
C ASN A 55 -22.72 19.41 28.07
N ASP A 56 -23.88 20.06 28.09
CA ASP A 56 -24.48 20.73 26.93
C ASP A 56 -24.42 22.25 27.10
N HIS A 57 -23.22 22.81 26.98
CA HIS A 57 -23.01 24.25 27.06
C HIS A 57 -21.83 24.69 26.18
N PRO A 58 -21.91 25.84 25.48
CA PRO A 58 -20.83 26.34 24.63
C PRO A 58 -19.48 26.51 25.34
N ILE A 59 -19.50 26.93 26.60
CA ILE A 59 -18.27 27.07 27.42
C ILE A 59 -17.61 25.70 27.64
N THR A 60 -18.40 24.64 27.85
CA THR A 60 -17.87 23.27 28.00
C THR A 60 -17.22 22.79 26.70
N GLU A 61 -17.81 23.11 25.54
CA GLU A 61 -17.19 22.84 24.23
C GLU A 61 -15.86 23.56 24.07
N GLN A 62 -15.82 24.87 24.35
CA GLN A 62 -14.60 25.67 24.24
C GLN A 62 -13.51 25.19 25.22
N LEU A 63 -13.89 24.78 26.42
CA LEU A 63 -12.96 24.22 27.41
C LEU A 63 -12.32 22.91 26.90
N VAL A 64 -13.13 21.99 26.35
CA VAL A 64 -12.62 20.74 25.80
C VAL A 64 -11.67 21.01 24.63
N ILE A 65 -12.04 21.93 23.73
CA ILE A 65 -11.21 22.29 22.57
C ILE A 65 -9.92 22.99 23.00
N SER A 66 -9.95 23.86 24.01
CA SER A 66 -8.76 24.55 24.51
C SER A 66 -7.77 23.58 25.13
N VAL A 67 -8.23 22.62 25.95
CA VAL A 67 -7.39 21.56 26.53
C VAL A 67 -6.82 20.66 25.44
N HIS A 68 -7.64 20.28 24.45
CA HIS A 68 -7.19 19.49 23.31
C HIS A 68 -6.06 20.17 22.53
N ARG A 69 -6.19 21.48 22.26
CA ARG A 69 -5.15 22.26 21.54
C ARG A 69 -3.92 22.52 22.39
N LYS A 70 -4.08 22.88 23.66
CA LYS A 70 -2.98 23.16 24.60
C LYS A 70 -2.07 21.94 24.81
N ASN A 71 -2.64 20.74 24.70
CA ASN A 71 -1.90 19.47 24.80
C ASN A 71 -1.61 18.85 23.41
N CYS A 72 -1.32 19.68 22.40
CA CYS A 72 -0.87 19.22 21.08
C CYS A 72 -1.81 18.20 20.40
N HIS A 73 -3.12 18.49 20.38
CA HIS A 73 -4.13 17.60 19.81
C HIS A 73 -4.25 16.24 20.52
N ALA A 74 -4.08 16.25 21.84
CA ALA A 74 -4.19 15.06 22.68
C ALA A 74 -5.50 14.28 22.46
N GLY A 75 -5.38 12.95 22.56
CA GLY A 75 -6.52 12.06 22.40
C GLY A 75 -7.56 12.17 23.53
N PRO A 76 -8.74 11.55 23.37
CA PRO A 76 -9.86 11.71 24.29
C PRO A 76 -9.57 11.36 25.74
N GLN A 77 -8.74 10.33 25.99
CA GLN A 77 -8.39 9.91 27.35
C GLN A 77 -7.54 10.94 28.08
N ILE A 78 -6.52 11.49 27.41
CA ILE A 78 -5.64 12.51 27.99
C ILE A 78 -6.45 13.77 28.28
N CYS A 79 -7.31 14.20 27.35
CA CYS A 79 -8.21 15.33 27.58
C CYS A 79 -9.14 15.08 28.78
N ALA A 80 -9.67 13.86 28.94
CA ALA A 80 -10.55 13.53 30.06
C ALA A 80 -9.83 13.61 31.41
N VAL A 81 -8.59 13.11 31.49
CA VAL A 81 -7.76 13.22 32.70
C VAL A 81 -7.47 14.69 33.01
N LYS A 82 -7.01 15.45 32.02
CA LYS A 82 -6.65 16.86 32.20
C LYS A 82 -7.84 17.72 32.64
N ILE A 83 -9.02 17.52 32.04
CA ILE A 83 -10.22 18.26 32.43
C ILE A 83 -10.64 17.91 33.86
N ARG A 84 -10.50 16.64 34.25
CA ARG A 84 -10.90 16.16 35.58
C ARG A 84 -10.04 16.75 36.71
N GLU A 85 -8.87 17.30 36.39
CA GLU A 85 -8.01 17.98 37.38
C GLU A 85 -8.66 19.24 37.97
N PHE A 86 -9.67 19.82 37.29
CA PHE A 86 -10.28 21.08 37.74
C PHE A 86 -11.79 21.17 37.56
N VAL A 87 -12.41 20.36 36.67
CA VAL A 87 -13.84 20.40 36.36
C VAL A 87 -14.45 19.00 36.29
N TRP A 88 -15.68 18.88 36.79
CA TRP A 88 -16.52 17.71 36.63
C TRP A 88 -17.59 17.92 35.55
N ILE A 89 -17.48 17.18 34.44
CA ILE A 89 -18.48 17.17 33.37
C ILE A 89 -19.22 15.82 33.40
N PRO A 90 -20.56 15.79 33.51
CA PRO A 90 -21.32 14.55 33.43
C PRO A 90 -21.17 13.93 32.03
N ASN A 91 -20.97 12.61 31.96
CA ASN A 91 -20.71 11.91 30.70
C ASN A 91 -19.54 12.50 29.89
N SER A 92 -18.50 13.02 30.57
CA SER A 92 -17.34 13.70 29.96
C SER A 92 -16.76 12.97 28.76
N LYS A 93 -16.58 11.65 28.82
CA LYS A 93 -16.06 10.85 27.69
C LYS A 93 -16.88 11.05 26.40
N LYS A 94 -18.21 10.97 26.48
CA LYS A 94 -19.09 11.15 25.31
C LYS A 94 -18.98 12.57 24.75
N VAL A 95 -18.96 13.55 25.64
CA VAL A 95 -18.84 14.98 25.31
C VAL A 95 -17.50 15.29 24.63
N ILE A 96 -16.41 14.77 25.20
CA ILE A 96 -15.06 14.90 24.66
C ILE A 96 -14.98 14.26 23.28
N HIS A 97 -15.46 13.02 23.12
CA HIS A 97 -15.51 12.38 21.80
C HIS A 97 -16.30 13.19 20.77
N LYS A 98 -17.47 13.73 21.16
CA LYS A 98 -18.29 14.61 20.31
C LYS A 98 -17.47 15.80 19.80
N TYR A 99 -16.80 16.54 20.68
CA TYR A 99 -16.07 17.75 20.29
C TYR A 99 -14.75 17.45 19.57
N LEU A 100 -13.99 16.44 20.00
CA LEU A 100 -12.74 16.05 19.34
C LEU A 100 -13.00 15.51 17.92
N SER A 101 -14.14 14.85 17.70
CA SER A 101 -14.55 14.41 16.36
C SER A 101 -14.80 15.55 15.39
N ARG A 102 -14.94 16.81 15.85
CA ARG A 102 -15.10 18.00 15.01
C ARG A 102 -13.77 18.68 14.69
N CYS A 103 -12.67 18.27 15.34
CA CYS A 103 -11.35 18.87 15.14
C CYS A 103 -10.82 18.57 13.73
N THR A 104 -10.66 19.62 12.92
CA THR A 104 -10.19 19.53 11.52
C THR A 104 -8.76 19.03 11.43
N THR A 105 -7.88 19.46 12.34
CA THR A 105 -6.49 18.99 12.42
C THR A 105 -6.45 17.48 12.67
N CYS A 106 -7.17 16.98 13.67
CA CYS A 106 -7.22 15.55 13.96
C CYS A 106 -7.87 14.74 12.84
N LYS A 107 -8.89 15.27 12.15
CA LYS A 107 -9.44 14.59 10.96
C LYS A 107 -8.43 14.48 9.83
N ARG A 108 -7.67 15.53 9.58
CA ARG A 108 -6.66 15.58 8.52
C ARG A 108 -5.53 14.58 8.77
N TYR A 109 -5.02 14.51 10.00
CA TYR A 109 -3.88 13.65 10.35
C TYR A 109 -4.29 12.25 10.82
N GLY A 110 -5.53 12.06 11.29
CA GLY A 110 -6.09 10.79 11.75
C GLY A 110 -6.95 10.07 10.71
N GLY A 111 -6.93 10.53 9.45
CA GLY A 111 -7.61 9.86 8.35
C GLY A 111 -7.08 8.44 8.18
N ARG A 112 -7.96 7.45 8.04
CA ARG A 112 -7.56 6.08 7.70
C ARG A 112 -6.91 6.09 6.32
N SER A 113 -5.90 5.23 6.12
CA SER A 113 -5.41 4.97 4.78
C SER A 113 -6.57 4.51 3.90
N PHE A 114 -6.55 4.90 2.62
CA PHE A 114 -7.48 4.35 1.65
C PHE A 114 -7.32 2.83 1.68
N GLY A 115 -8.42 2.12 1.97
CA GLY A 115 -8.45 0.67 1.89
C GLY A 115 -8.21 0.26 0.44
N CYS A 116 -6.99 -0.15 0.13
CA CYS A 116 -6.68 -0.71 -1.18
C CYS A 116 -7.12 -2.17 -1.18
N ASN A 117 -8.18 -2.49 -1.92
CA ASN A 117 -8.48 -3.89 -2.25
C ASN A 117 -7.33 -4.38 -3.13
N GLN A 118 -6.46 -5.21 -2.57
CA GLN A 118 -5.33 -5.76 -3.31
C GLN A 118 -5.86 -6.74 -4.36
N PRO A 119 -5.68 -6.49 -5.67
CA PRO A 119 -6.06 -7.46 -6.68
C PRO A 119 -5.20 -8.72 -6.57
N PRO A 120 -5.69 -9.89 -7.03
CA PRO A 120 -4.86 -11.10 -7.10
C PRO A 120 -3.61 -10.85 -7.95
N LEU A 121 -2.52 -11.52 -7.60
CA LEU A 121 -1.27 -11.41 -8.34
C LEU A 121 -1.43 -11.99 -9.75
N PRO A 122 -0.81 -11.38 -10.79
CA PRO A 122 -0.78 -11.97 -12.13
C PRO A 122 -0.16 -13.37 -12.11
N LYS A 123 -0.65 -14.28 -12.97
CA LYS A 123 -0.16 -15.66 -13.07
C LYS A 123 1.34 -15.72 -13.34
N GLU A 124 1.88 -14.75 -14.08
CA GLU A 124 3.31 -14.60 -14.38
C GLU A 124 4.20 -14.35 -13.15
N ARG A 125 3.61 -13.92 -12.03
CA ARG A 125 4.33 -13.71 -10.76
C ARG A 125 4.25 -14.94 -9.85
N VAL A 126 3.29 -15.84 -10.08
CA VAL A 126 2.96 -16.95 -9.19
C VAL A 126 3.40 -18.29 -9.77
N ASN A 127 3.34 -18.46 -11.09
CA ASN A 127 3.75 -19.71 -11.72
C ASN A 127 5.25 -19.92 -11.56
N ASP A 128 5.61 -21.11 -11.11
CA ASP A 128 6.99 -21.59 -11.13
C ASP A 128 7.49 -21.64 -12.57
N GLY A 129 8.66 -21.06 -12.79
CA GLY A 129 9.27 -20.95 -14.11
C GLY A 129 10.75 -20.64 -13.98
N ARG A 130 11.46 -20.67 -15.11
CA ARG A 130 12.90 -20.37 -15.12
C ARG A 130 13.16 -18.91 -14.73
N GLY A 131 14.34 -18.65 -14.17
CA GLY A 131 14.81 -17.27 -13.97
C GLY A 131 14.72 -16.48 -15.28
N PHE A 132 14.20 -15.26 -15.22
CA PHE A 132 13.98 -14.38 -16.38
C PHE A 132 13.03 -14.94 -17.48
N TYR A 133 12.20 -15.95 -17.17
CA TYR A 133 11.19 -16.48 -18.09
C TYR A 133 10.14 -15.42 -18.47
N THR A 134 9.59 -14.73 -17.46
CA THR A 134 8.83 -13.50 -17.64
C THR A 134 9.60 -12.34 -17.05
N THR A 135 10.07 -11.45 -17.91
CA THR A 135 10.84 -10.28 -17.49
C THR A 135 10.07 -9.00 -17.82
N VAL A 136 9.98 -8.14 -16.82
CA VAL A 136 9.52 -6.77 -16.99
C VAL A 136 10.73 -5.89 -17.18
N VAL A 137 10.72 -5.11 -18.26
CA VAL A 137 11.81 -4.21 -18.61
C VAL A 137 11.36 -2.77 -18.40
N ASP A 138 12.20 -2.02 -17.70
CA ASP A 138 12.03 -0.57 -17.52
C ASP A 138 13.32 0.17 -17.88
N LEU A 139 13.19 1.43 -18.29
CA LEU A 139 14.31 2.27 -18.69
C LEU A 139 14.37 3.48 -17.76
N GLY A 140 15.53 3.69 -17.13
CA GLY A 140 15.75 4.82 -16.23
C GLY A 140 16.94 5.68 -16.67
N GLY A 141 16.95 6.94 -16.23
CA GLY A 141 18.01 7.91 -16.52
C GLY A 141 17.49 9.32 -16.73
N PRO A 142 18.34 10.28 -17.13
CA PRO A 142 19.76 10.10 -17.46
C PRO A 142 20.67 10.09 -16.21
N LEU A 143 21.66 9.21 -16.23
CA LEU A 143 22.84 9.24 -15.38
C LEU A 143 23.91 10.10 -16.06
N PHE A 144 24.70 10.83 -15.28
CA PHE A 144 25.83 11.61 -15.79
C PHE A 144 27.12 10.86 -15.47
N LEU A 145 27.89 10.55 -16.51
CA LEU A 145 29.20 9.93 -16.37
C LEU A 145 30.25 10.97 -15.97
N VAL A 146 31.43 10.50 -15.56
CA VAL A 146 32.56 11.33 -15.16
C VAL A 146 33.03 12.25 -16.30
N ASP A 147 32.88 11.82 -17.55
CA ASP A 147 33.19 12.59 -18.75
C ASP A 147 32.10 13.63 -19.11
N GLY A 148 31.04 13.73 -18.31
CA GLY A 148 29.89 14.62 -18.56
C GLY A 148 28.89 14.08 -19.57
N SER A 149 29.10 12.87 -20.11
CA SER A 149 28.15 12.23 -21.02
C SER A 149 26.89 11.74 -20.29
N LYS A 150 25.77 11.67 -21.02
CA LYS A 150 24.52 11.10 -20.50
C LYS A 150 24.47 9.62 -20.83
N ALA A 151 24.11 8.81 -19.85
CA ALA A 151 23.71 7.42 -20.07
C ALA A 151 22.36 7.12 -19.44
N TRP A 152 21.77 6.02 -19.87
CA TRP A 152 20.55 5.46 -19.33
C TRP A 152 20.84 4.04 -18.87
N PHE A 153 19.91 3.42 -18.17
CA PHE A 153 20.00 2.01 -17.83
C PHE A 153 18.70 1.30 -18.16
N ALA A 154 18.82 0.07 -18.63
CA ALA A 154 17.71 -0.87 -18.75
C ALA A 154 17.70 -1.77 -17.52
N LEU A 155 16.57 -1.77 -16.81
CA LEU A 155 16.28 -2.61 -15.68
C LEU A 155 15.45 -3.80 -16.14
N PHE A 156 16.06 -4.98 -16.15
CA PHE A 156 15.39 -6.25 -16.41
C PHE A 156 15.05 -6.91 -15.08
N THR A 157 13.76 -7.02 -14.78
CA THR A 157 13.28 -7.65 -13.54
C THR A 157 12.53 -8.94 -13.82
N CYS A 158 12.96 -10.03 -13.19
CA CYS A 158 12.23 -11.30 -13.28
C CYS A 158 10.93 -11.22 -12.47
N SER A 159 9.79 -11.57 -13.08
CA SER A 159 8.48 -11.50 -12.42
C SER A 159 8.31 -12.54 -11.32
N VAL A 160 8.96 -13.71 -11.45
CA VAL A 160 8.86 -14.84 -10.52
C VAL A 160 9.76 -14.61 -9.30
N TYR A 161 11.07 -14.44 -9.53
CA TYR A 161 12.07 -14.37 -8.44
C TYR A 161 12.45 -12.94 -8.02
N ARG A 162 11.97 -11.92 -8.74
CA ARG A 162 12.39 -10.51 -8.54
C ARG A 162 13.90 -10.28 -8.61
N SER A 163 14.62 -11.14 -9.33
CA SER A 163 16.00 -10.89 -9.69
C SER A 163 16.08 -9.68 -10.63
N ILE A 164 17.14 -8.89 -10.46
CA ILE A 164 17.37 -7.67 -11.22
C ILE A 164 18.65 -7.83 -12.04
N HIS A 165 18.57 -7.55 -13.33
CA HIS A 165 19.72 -7.38 -14.20
C HIS A 165 19.70 -5.96 -14.76
N LEU A 166 20.80 -5.22 -14.60
CA LEU A 166 20.93 -3.83 -14.99
C LEU A 166 21.94 -3.69 -16.11
N GLU A 167 21.54 -3.03 -17.19
CA GLU A 167 22.38 -2.86 -18.37
C GLU A 167 22.51 -1.37 -18.73
N LEU A 168 23.73 -0.88 -18.89
CA LEU A 168 23.97 0.53 -19.22
C LEU A 168 23.75 0.78 -20.72
N LEU A 169 23.08 1.88 -21.03
CA LEU A 169 22.76 2.32 -22.39
C LEU A 169 23.34 3.70 -22.66
N GLN A 170 24.06 3.85 -23.76
CA GLN A 170 24.57 5.15 -24.22
C GLN A 170 23.49 6.01 -24.88
N SER A 171 22.37 5.41 -25.30
CA SER A 171 21.22 6.13 -25.87
C SER A 171 19.93 5.36 -25.63
N LEU A 172 18.78 6.05 -25.66
CA LEU A 172 17.44 5.43 -25.63
C LEU A 172 16.99 4.93 -27.02
N SER A 173 17.93 4.67 -27.92
CA SER A 173 17.61 4.15 -29.26
C SER A 173 17.19 2.68 -29.17
N THR A 174 16.37 2.26 -30.15
CA THR A 174 15.95 0.86 -30.25
C THR A 174 17.13 -0.08 -30.46
N GLU A 175 18.16 0.36 -31.19
CA GLU A 175 19.37 -0.42 -31.42
C GLU A 175 20.13 -0.68 -30.11
N ALA A 176 20.36 0.36 -29.31
CA ALA A 176 21.01 0.22 -28.01
C ALA A 176 20.22 -0.71 -27.08
N PHE A 177 18.89 -0.63 -27.12
CA PHE A 177 18.02 -1.53 -26.37
C PHE A 177 18.11 -2.99 -26.85
N ILE A 178 18.09 -3.25 -28.17
CA ILE A 178 18.21 -4.61 -28.72
C ILE A 178 19.56 -5.22 -28.35
N GLN A 179 20.64 -4.43 -28.41
CA GLN A 179 21.96 -4.88 -27.99
C GLN A 179 21.99 -5.25 -26.50
N ALA A 180 21.37 -4.44 -25.63
CA ALA A 180 21.20 -4.78 -24.22
C ALA A 180 20.38 -6.07 -24.03
N LEU A 181 19.26 -6.20 -24.73
CA LEU A 181 18.41 -7.39 -24.65
C LEU A 181 19.17 -8.68 -25.04
N ARG A 182 20.00 -8.62 -26.09
CA ARG A 182 20.84 -9.75 -26.52
C ARG A 182 21.91 -10.14 -25.51
N ARG A 183 22.38 -9.21 -24.67
CA ARG A 183 23.33 -9.51 -23.58
C ARG A 183 22.65 -10.23 -22.42
N VAL A 184 21.39 -9.89 -22.13
CA VAL A 184 20.58 -10.57 -21.10
C VAL A 184 20.10 -11.94 -21.58
N TYR A 185 19.73 -12.04 -22.85
CA TYR A 185 19.30 -13.28 -23.50
C TYR A 185 20.27 -13.61 -24.63
N PRO A 186 21.39 -14.31 -24.33
CA PRO A 186 22.25 -14.84 -25.36
C PRO A 186 21.40 -15.77 -26.23
N LEU A 187 21.03 -15.31 -27.41
CA LEU A 187 20.44 -16.17 -28.41
C LEU A 187 21.58 -17.08 -28.87
N GLU A 188 21.56 -18.34 -28.45
CA GLU A 188 22.21 -19.38 -29.23
C GLU A 188 21.47 -19.42 -30.58
N ILE A 189 22.00 -18.68 -31.55
CA ILE A 189 21.73 -18.96 -32.95
C ILE A 189 22.54 -20.22 -33.24
N GLU A 190 22.04 -21.38 -32.82
CA GLU A 190 22.46 -22.61 -33.49
C GLU A 190 21.92 -22.50 -34.92
N SER A 191 22.82 -22.35 -35.88
CA SER A 191 22.50 -22.66 -37.26
C SER A 191 21.96 -24.09 -37.26
N SER A 192 20.73 -24.25 -37.77
CA SER A 192 20.11 -25.57 -37.91
C SER A 192 21.10 -26.53 -38.59
N PRO A 193 21.19 -27.81 -38.17
CA PRO A 193 22.09 -28.79 -38.78
C PRO A 193 21.85 -29.06 -40.29
N ALA A 194 20.90 -28.39 -40.92
CA ALA A 194 20.53 -28.56 -42.33
C ALA A 194 21.56 -27.99 -43.32
N ASP A 195 22.42 -27.04 -42.92
CA ASP A 195 23.33 -26.35 -43.85
C ASP A 195 24.70 -27.04 -44.05
N ARG A 196 24.86 -28.29 -43.60
CA ARG A 196 26.08 -29.09 -43.82
C ARG A 196 25.76 -30.36 -44.62
N LYS A 197 25.50 -30.23 -45.91
CA LYS A 197 25.74 -31.28 -46.92
C LYS A 197 25.60 -30.73 -48.35
N SER A 198 26.72 -30.30 -48.91
CA SER A 198 26.95 -30.29 -50.36
C SER A 198 28.45 -30.38 -50.62
N GLU A 199 29.02 -31.56 -50.41
CA GLU A 199 30.18 -32.03 -51.16
C GLU A 199 29.86 -33.47 -51.61
N GLU A 200 30.15 -33.71 -52.89
CA GLU A 200 29.62 -34.70 -53.84
C GLU A 200 29.85 -36.18 -53.46
N VAL A 201 28.95 -37.09 -53.89
CA VAL A 201 29.30 -38.34 -54.61
C VAL A 201 28.13 -38.76 -55.52
N ASP A 202 28.53 -39.19 -56.72
CA ASP A 202 27.84 -39.57 -57.95
C ASP A 202 26.70 -40.61 -57.90
N GLY A 203 25.83 -40.53 -58.93
CA GLY A 203 25.25 -41.73 -59.57
C GLY A 203 23.74 -41.72 -59.78
N ASP A 204 23.29 -41.26 -60.96
CA ASP A 204 21.95 -41.54 -61.51
C ASP A 204 22.03 -42.68 -62.54
N SER A 205 21.13 -43.67 -62.41
CA SER A 205 20.54 -44.37 -63.56
C SER A 205 19.17 -44.98 -63.21
N THR A 206 18.12 -44.30 -63.71
CA THR A 206 16.96 -44.83 -64.48
C THR A 206 15.91 -45.77 -63.84
N HIS A 207 14.65 -45.27 -63.86
CA HIS A 207 13.34 -45.90 -64.21
C HIS A 207 12.88 -47.14 -63.41
N THR A 208 11.62 -47.36 -62.98
CA THR A 208 10.31 -47.14 -63.65
C THR A 208 9.15 -47.45 -62.67
N GLU A 209 8.00 -46.80 -62.90
CA GLU A 209 6.60 -47.27 -62.75
C GLU A 209 5.86 -47.41 -61.41
N ALA A 210 4.55 -47.15 -61.54
CA ALA A 210 3.52 -46.81 -60.56
C ALA A 210 2.83 -48.02 -59.90
N SER A 211 2.15 -47.79 -58.77
CA SER A 211 0.78 -48.28 -58.54
C SER A 211 0.19 -47.76 -57.23
N ASP A 212 -1.13 -47.83 -57.19
CA ASP A 212 -2.11 -47.06 -56.42
C ASP A 212 -2.35 -47.43 -54.95
N ALA A 213 -2.99 -46.46 -54.28
CA ALA A 213 -4.02 -46.58 -53.24
C ALA A 213 -3.67 -47.17 -51.86
N VAL A 214 -3.91 -46.37 -50.80
CA VAL A 214 -5.04 -46.49 -49.86
C VAL A 214 -4.76 -45.57 -48.65
N LYS A 215 -5.65 -44.60 -48.43
CA LYS A 215 -5.79 -43.84 -47.17
C LYS A 215 -6.45 -44.74 -46.11
N PRO A 216 -6.12 -44.57 -44.83
CA PRO A 216 -7.13 -44.67 -43.79
C PRO A 216 -7.35 -43.31 -43.11
N GLU A 217 -8.63 -42.96 -43.04
CA GLU A 217 -9.22 -41.92 -42.21
C GLU A 217 -9.14 -42.34 -40.73
N VAL A 218 -8.78 -41.40 -39.86
CA VAL A 218 -9.27 -41.35 -38.47
C VAL A 218 -9.59 -39.89 -38.16
N GLU A 219 -10.88 -39.64 -37.92
CA GLU A 219 -11.48 -38.37 -37.53
C GLU A 219 -11.36 -38.13 -36.01
N GLU A 220 -11.26 -36.82 -35.69
CA GLU A 220 -11.72 -36.10 -34.50
C GLU A 220 -11.07 -36.42 -33.13
N GLU A 221 -10.72 -35.46 -32.28
CA GLU A 221 -11.46 -34.24 -31.90
C GLU A 221 -10.53 -33.04 -31.61
N LYS A 222 -10.94 -31.84 -32.05
CA LYS A 222 -10.44 -30.55 -31.56
C LYS A 222 -11.44 -30.02 -30.51
N PRO A 223 -11.02 -29.63 -29.29
CA PRO A 223 -11.87 -28.78 -28.49
C PRO A 223 -11.75 -27.34 -28.99
N GLU A 224 -12.86 -26.83 -29.51
CA GLU A 224 -13.13 -25.40 -29.67
C GLU A 224 -13.08 -24.72 -28.29
N PHE A 225 -12.38 -23.58 -28.19
CA PHE A 225 -12.54 -22.67 -27.06
C PHE A 225 -12.84 -21.28 -27.61
N GLU A 226 -14.01 -20.79 -27.27
CA GLU A 226 -14.60 -19.53 -27.71
C GLU A 226 -13.72 -18.34 -27.31
N GLU A 227 -13.43 -17.47 -28.27
CA GLU A 227 -12.69 -16.22 -28.08
C GLU A 227 -13.68 -15.12 -27.64
N GLU A 228 -13.98 -15.05 -26.33
CA GLU A 228 -14.63 -13.87 -25.76
C GLU A 228 -13.64 -12.69 -25.75
N LYS A 229 -13.85 -11.74 -26.68
CA LYS A 229 -13.18 -10.44 -26.71
C LYS A 229 -13.77 -9.51 -25.66
N GLU A 230 -12.97 -9.15 -24.66
CA GLU A 230 -13.18 -7.96 -23.82
C GLU A 230 -12.00 -6.97 -23.90
N PRO A 231 -12.24 -5.66 -23.65
CA PRO A 231 -11.63 -4.57 -24.42
C PRO A 231 -10.23 -4.15 -23.96
N GLU A 232 -9.42 -3.71 -24.92
CA GLU A 232 -8.11 -3.09 -24.72
C GLU A 232 -8.17 -1.93 -23.71
N LYS A 233 -7.66 -2.17 -22.50
CA LYS A 233 -7.33 -1.10 -21.55
C LYS A 233 -5.83 -0.81 -21.62
N ARG A 234 -5.53 0.31 -22.24
CA ARG A 234 -4.21 0.94 -22.37
C ARG A 234 -3.63 1.27 -20.99
N THR A 235 -2.67 0.49 -20.50
CA THR A 235 -1.88 0.82 -19.31
C THR A 235 -0.48 1.32 -19.71
N ARG A 236 0.04 2.30 -18.96
CA ARG A 236 1.33 2.95 -19.21
C ARG A 236 2.49 1.99 -18.85
N SER A 237 3.38 1.82 -19.84
CA SER A 237 4.79 1.41 -19.78
C SER A 237 5.18 0.24 -18.88
N GLY A 238 5.32 -0.91 -19.52
CA GLY A 238 6.08 -2.07 -19.07
C GLY A 238 5.88 -3.16 -20.12
N ARG A 239 6.76 -3.24 -21.13
CA ARG A 239 6.62 -4.27 -22.16
C ARG A 239 7.11 -5.59 -21.56
N VAL A 240 6.21 -6.54 -21.39
CA VAL A 240 6.54 -7.89 -20.94
C VAL A 240 7.20 -8.62 -22.10
N ILE A 241 8.39 -9.16 -21.87
CA ILE A 241 9.08 -10.01 -22.85
C ILE A 241 9.10 -11.43 -22.28
N ARG A 242 8.62 -12.39 -23.08
CA ARG A 242 8.70 -13.83 -22.77
C ARG A 242 9.86 -14.45 -23.53
N ALA A 243 10.65 -15.29 -22.86
CA ALA A 243 11.66 -16.09 -23.53
C ALA A 243 11.00 -17.18 -24.41
N PRO A 244 11.61 -17.56 -25.55
CA PRO A 244 11.10 -18.65 -26.38
C PRO A 244 11.17 -20.01 -25.66
N GLU A 245 10.19 -20.89 -25.90
CA GLU A 245 10.01 -22.18 -25.19
C GLU A 245 11.19 -23.15 -25.36
N ARG A 246 12.04 -22.98 -26.39
CA ARG A 246 13.11 -23.92 -26.74
C ARG A 246 14.46 -23.68 -26.04
N LEU A 247 14.59 -22.68 -25.18
CA LEU A 247 15.77 -22.54 -24.30
C LEU A 247 15.62 -23.46 -23.07
N ALA A 248 15.53 -24.77 -23.35
CA ALA A 248 15.64 -25.80 -22.34
C ALA A 248 17.13 -25.99 -22.00
N TYR A 249 17.69 -25.11 -21.17
CA TYR A 249 18.89 -25.51 -20.42
C TYR A 249 18.47 -26.67 -19.53
N THR A 250 18.87 -27.89 -19.88
CA THR A 250 18.94 -28.96 -18.89
C THR A 250 19.86 -28.47 -17.79
N LEU A 251 19.27 -28.09 -16.64
CA LEU A 251 19.98 -28.04 -15.37
C LEU A 251 20.28 -29.49 -14.96
N ALA A 252 21.10 -30.19 -15.75
CA ALA A 252 21.72 -31.43 -15.35
C ALA A 252 23.09 -31.03 -14.80
N GLY A 253 23.25 -31.06 -13.47
CA GLY A 253 24.55 -30.84 -12.84
C GLY A 253 24.58 -29.99 -11.58
N TRP A 254 23.47 -29.83 -10.86
CA TRP A 254 23.51 -29.38 -9.47
C TRP A 254 23.08 -30.53 -8.57
N ASP A 255 23.96 -31.53 -8.48
CA ASP A 255 23.94 -32.46 -7.36
C ASP A 255 24.27 -31.66 -6.10
N PHE A 256 23.27 -31.50 -5.23
CA PHE A 256 23.50 -31.11 -3.84
C PHE A 256 24.21 -32.29 -3.16
N ALA A 257 25.53 -32.19 -2.99
CA ALA A 257 26.23 -32.98 -2.01
C ALA A 257 25.99 -32.34 -0.63
N GLU A 258 25.43 -33.14 0.28
CA GLU A 258 25.37 -32.90 1.74
C GLU A 258 26.77 -32.83 2.36
#